data_AF-A0A8T4MQX7-F1
#
_entry.id   AF-A0A8T4MQX7-F1
#
_cell.length_a   1.000
_cell.length_b   1.000
_cell.length_c   1.000
_cell.angle_alpha   90.00
_cell.angle_beta   90.00
_cell.angle_gamma   90.00
#
_symmetry.space_group_name_H-M   'P 1'
#
loop_
_entity.id
_entity.type
_entity.pdbx_description
1 polymer ?
#
loop_
_entity_poly.entity_id
_entity_poly.type
_entity_poly.pdbx_seq_one_letter_code
_entity_poly.pdbx_strand_id
1 'polypeptide(L)'
;MGVVQNSIGLRWERILQERYPVLQSTAGDENVPDFYHPSGFWIEAKAGNVLWGGRIKEYQLAQIKGFQEPVVYAFGMHNLHDAIRRLNQRTELGRQRYLEKHMDIVETYFISSRIMHQVFNMEKRTSKKGLVYCMVKPSLIRNIILDRSFTRMGESIQSAEEYYGFNRGEYSIGMNNGVGYVLYADSERKVISLV
;
A
#
# COMPACT_ATOMS: atom_id res chain seq x y z
N MET A 1 -17.92 1.94 -0.74
CA MET A 1 -16.82 0.95 -0.73
C MET A 1 -17.38 -0.36 -0.14
N GLY A 2 -16.92 -1.55 -0.51
CA GLY A 2 -17.57 -2.78 -0.03
C GLY A 2 -17.28 -3.03 1.45
N VAL A 3 -18.30 -3.43 2.22
CA VAL A 3 -18.23 -3.64 3.68
C VAL A 3 -17.08 -4.56 4.11
N VAL A 4 -16.76 -5.55 3.26
CA VAL A 4 -15.65 -6.48 3.46
C VAL A 4 -14.30 -5.78 3.33
N GLN A 5 -14.11 -4.95 2.30
CA GLN A 5 -12.86 -4.21 2.09
C GLN A 5 -12.60 -3.22 3.23
N ASN A 6 -13.65 -2.54 3.71
CA ASN A 6 -13.53 -1.64 4.88
C ASN A 6 -13.08 -2.41 6.12
N SER A 7 -13.63 -3.62 6.34
CA SER A 7 -13.26 -4.43 7.50
C SER A 7 -11.79 -4.89 7.45
N ILE A 8 -11.29 -5.22 6.25
CA ILE A 8 -9.89 -5.57 6.02
C ILE A 8 -8.98 -4.35 6.24
N GLY A 9 -9.36 -3.18 5.71
CA GLY A 9 -8.64 -1.91 5.92
C GLY A 9 -8.50 -1.60 7.40
N LEU A 10 -9.60 -1.62 8.15
CA LEU A 10 -9.61 -1.39 9.59
C LEU A 10 -8.72 -2.38 10.35
N ARG A 11 -8.72 -3.67 9.96
CA ARG A 11 -7.82 -4.65 10.59
C ARG A 11 -6.35 -4.33 10.28
N TRP A 12 -6.04 -3.91 9.06
CA TRP A 12 -4.68 -3.52 8.69
C TRP A 12 -4.21 -2.29 9.47
N GLU A 13 -5.04 -1.25 9.55
CA GLU A 13 -4.77 -0.05 10.35
C GLU A 13 -4.48 -0.39 11.81
N ARG A 14 -5.27 -1.29 12.43
CA ARG A 14 -5.02 -1.78 13.79
C ARG A 14 -3.66 -2.48 13.93
N ILE A 15 -3.33 -3.38 13.01
CA ILE A 15 -2.02 -4.06 13.00
C ILE A 15 -0.89 -3.05 12.85
N LEU A 16 -1.07 -2.03 12.01
CA LEU A 16 -0.08 -0.99 11.79
C LEU A 16 0.15 -0.16 13.07
N GLN A 17 -0.93 0.24 13.73
CA GLN A 17 -0.88 0.96 15.01
C GLN A 17 -0.25 0.13 16.14
N GLU A 18 -0.56 -1.17 16.22
CA GLU A 18 0.03 -2.11 17.19
C GLU A 18 1.54 -2.26 16.97
N ARG A 19 1.99 -2.34 15.71
CA ARG A 19 3.42 -2.48 15.36
C ARG A 19 4.19 -1.18 15.50
N TYR A 20 3.56 -0.05 15.19
CA TYR A 20 4.19 1.27 15.17
C TYR A 20 3.40 2.24 16.05
N PRO A 21 3.50 2.12 17.39
CA PRO A 21 2.69 2.90 18.33
C PRO A 21 2.96 4.42 18.29
N VAL A 22 4.05 4.84 17.64
CA VAL A 22 4.38 6.25 17.41
C VAL A 22 3.48 6.92 16.35
N LEU A 23 2.80 6.13 15.52
CA LEU A 23 1.85 6.64 14.54
C LEU A 23 0.61 7.19 15.25
N GLN A 24 0.19 8.38 14.85
CA GLN A 24 -1.03 9.02 15.34
C GLN A 24 -2.14 8.78 14.33
N SER A 25 -3.14 7.98 14.71
CA SER A 25 -4.31 7.74 13.86
C SER A 25 -5.13 9.03 13.68
N THR A 26 -5.59 9.26 12.46
CA THR A 26 -6.41 10.42 12.08
C THR A 26 -7.91 10.17 12.19
N ALA A 27 -8.32 9.06 12.83
CA ALA A 27 -9.72 8.67 13.05
C ALA A 27 -10.61 8.57 11.79
N GLY A 28 -10.01 8.53 10.59
CA GLY A 28 -10.74 8.40 9.32
C GLY A 28 -11.32 9.72 8.81
N ASP A 29 -10.73 10.86 9.17
CA ASP A 29 -11.09 12.17 8.65
C ASP A 29 -11.10 12.18 7.10
N GLU A 30 -12.13 12.80 6.52
CA GLU A 30 -12.30 12.79 5.07
C GLU A 30 -11.13 13.50 4.37
N ASN A 31 -10.52 12.79 3.41
CA ASN A 31 -9.39 13.26 2.61
C ASN A 31 -8.06 13.42 3.38
N VAL A 32 -7.95 12.91 4.61
CA VAL A 32 -6.70 12.88 5.37
C VAL A 32 -6.12 11.45 5.33
N PRO A 33 -4.80 11.27 5.17
CA PRO A 33 -4.18 9.96 5.30
C PRO A 33 -4.46 9.32 6.66
N ASP A 34 -4.46 7.99 6.72
CA ASP A 34 -4.89 7.22 7.89
C ASP A 34 -4.04 7.47 9.17
N PHE A 35 -2.78 7.87 9.01
CA PHE A 35 -1.89 8.19 10.14
C PHE A 35 -0.96 9.37 9.87
N TYR A 36 -0.53 10.03 10.96
CA TYR A 36 0.54 11.01 10.98
C TYR A 36 1.73 10.48 11.81
N HIS A 37 2.95 10.70 11.33
CA HIS A 37 4.15 10.50 12.13
C HIS A 37 4.62 11.84 12.72
N PRO A 38 4.97 11.93 14.02
CA PRO A 38 5.50 13.14 14.67
C PRO A 38 6.77 13.75 14.04
N SER A 39 7.34 13.08 13.05
CA SER A 39 8.55 13.50 12.35
C SER A 39 8.27 14.30 11.08
N GLY A 40 6.99 14.58 10.78
CA GLY A 40 6.58 15.43 9.67
C GLY A 40 6.28 14.67 8.37
N PHE A 41 5.60 13.52 8.44
CA PHE A 41 5.08 12.83 7.26
C PHE A 41 3.79 12.07 7.56
N TRP A 42 3.00 11.84 6.52
CA TRP A 42 1.74 11.11 6.56
C TRP A 42 1.91 9.67 6.10
N ILE A 43 1.04 8.79 6.58
CA ILE A 43 0.93 7.40 6.12
C ILE A 43 -0.49 7.09 5.66
N GLU A 44 -0.61 6.62 4.42
CA GLU A 44 -1.84 6.08 3.86
C GLU A 44 -1.79 4.55 3.92
N ALA A 45 -2.64 3.94 4.73
CA ALA A 45 -2.70 2.50 4.91
C ALA A 45 -3.56 1.86 3.80
N LYS A 46 -3.00 0.83 3.16
CA LYS A 46 -3.69 0.06 2.13
C LYS A 46 -3.48 -1.42 2.33
N ALA A 47 -4.57 -2.18 2.31
CA ALA A 47 -4.50 -3.63 2.37
C ALA A 47 -4.76 -4.25 0.99
N GLY A 48 -3.96 -5.26 0.66
CA GLY A 48 -4.11 -6.09 -0.54
C GLY A 48 -3.95 -7.56 -0.20
N ASN A 49 -4.38 -8.46 -1.08
CA ASN A 49 -4.08 -9.88 -0.90
C ASN A 49 -2.74 -10.23 -1.53
N VAL A 50 -2.00 -11.17 -0.93
CA VAL A 50 -0.68 -11.59 -1.43
C VAL A 50 -0.71 -12.14 -2.87
N LEU A 51 -1.82 -12.70 -3.34
CA LEU A 51 -1.91 -13.27 -4.70
C LEU A 51 -2.31 -12.24 -5.77
N TRP A 52 -3.23 -11.33 -5.47
CA TRP A 52 -3.80 -10.40 -6.47
C TRP A 52 -3.51 -8.92 -6.22
N GLY A 53 -2.94 -8.57 -5.07
CA GLY A 53 -2.57 -7.20 -4.71
C GLY A 53 -3.71 -6.35 -4.16
N GLY A 54 -3.41 -5.08 -3.96
CA GLY A 54 -4.34 -4.04 -3.56
C GLY A 54 -4.78 -3.18 -4.76
N ARG A 55 -5.93 -2.53 -4.65
CA ARG A 55 -6.39 -1.56 -5.64
C ARG A 55 -6.14 -0.14 -5.15
N ILE A 56 -5.52 0.68 -5.97
CA ILE A 56 -5.44 2.14 -5.78
C ILE A 56 -6.31 2.81 -6.83
N LYS A 57 -7.11 3.78 -6.40
CA LYS A 57 -7.98 4.55 -7.29
C LYS A 57 -7.39 5.93 -7.53
N GLU A 58 -7.66 6.49 -8.70
CA GLU A 58 -7.11 7.79 -9.11
C GLU A 58 -7.42 8.90 -8.10
N TYR A 59 -8.65 8.98 -7.60
CA TYR A 59 -9.05 10.03 -6.67
C TYR A 59 -8.26 10.01 -5.35
N GLN A 60 -7.78 8.82 -4.92
CA GLN A 60 -6.99 8.70 -3.69
C GLN A 60 -5.62 9.35 -3.86
N LEU A 61 -5.02 9.17 -5.04
CA LEU A 61 -3.77 9.83 -5.41
C LEU A 61 -3.98 11.34 -5.63
N ALA A 62 -5.13 11.75 -6.15
CA ALA A 62 -5.46 13.17 -6.35
C ALA A 62 -5.62 13.92 -5.01
N GLN A 63 -6.26 13.29 -4.01
CA GLN A 63 -6.41 13.85 -2.66
C GLN A 63 -5.04 14.11 -2.00
N ILE A 64 -4.10 13.20 -2.19
CA ILE A 64 -2.75 13.29 -1.60
C ILE A 64 -1.91 14.44 -2.17
N LYS A 65 -2.15 14.86 -3.42
CA LYS A 65 -1.43 16.01 -4.02
C LYS A 65 -1.63 17.33 -3.26
N GLY A 66 -2.65 17.44 -2.42
CA GLY A 66 -2.94 18.64 -1.64
C GLY A 66 -2.09 18.79 -0.37
N PHE A 67 -1.35 17.77 0.03
CA PHE A 67 -0.58 17.78 1.29
C PHE A 67 0.79 18.42 1.10
N GLN A 68 1.19 19.24 2.08
CA GLN A 68 2.51 19.87 2.10
C GLN A 68 3.59 18.89 2.57
N GLU A 69 3.24 18.00 3.51
CA GLU A 69 4.15 16.98 4.01
C GLU A 69 4.16 15.73 3.10
N PRO A 70 5.25 14.96 3.10
CA PRO A 70 5.34 13.71 2.34
C PRO A 70 4.29 12.70 2.78
N VAL A 71 3.83 11.88 1.83
CA VAL A 71 2.88 10.79 2.10
C VAL A 71 3.51 9.47 1.70
N VAL A 72 3.56 8.54 2.65
CA VAL A 72 4.06 7.17 2.45
C VAL A 72 2.87 6.21 2.46
N TYR A 73 2.80 5.34 1.47
CA TYR A 73 1.83 4.25 1.48
C TYR A 73 2.35 3.08 2.30
N ALA A 74 1.59 2.67 3.32
CA ALA A 74 1.82 1.42 4.05
C ALA A 74 0.92 0.30 3.49
N PHE A 75 1.48 -0.51 2.59
CA PHE A 75 0.79 -1.62 1.93
C PHE A 75 0.94 -2.94 2.68
N GLY A 76 -0.11 -3.37 3.38
CA GLY A 76 -0.19 -4.68 4.02
C GLY A 76 -0.72 -5.76 3.06
N MET A 77 0.05 -6.83 2.83
CA MET A 77 -0.32 -7.95 1.99
C MET A 77 -0.80 -9.13 2.84
N HIS A 78 -2.10 -9.40 2.80
CA HIS A 78 -2.73 -10.41 3.64
C HIS A 78 -2.90 -11.77 2.94
N ASN A 79 -2.93 -12.85 3.71
CA ASN A 79 -3.16 -14.22 3.24
C ASN A 79 -4.65 -14.62 3.15
N LEU A 80 -5.58 -13.79 3.58
CA LEU A 80 -7.01 -14.16 3.58
C LEU A 80 -7.61 -14.26 2.16
N HIS A 81 -7.80 -15.48 1.69
CA HIS A 81 -8.49 -15.78 0.43
C HIS A 81 -10.02 -15.89 0.61
N ASP A 82 -10.78 -15.64 -0.46
CA ASP A 82 -12.24 -15.66 -0.47
C ASP A 82 -12.90 -14.77 0.60
N ALA A 83 -12.29 -13.62 0.91
CA ALA A 83 -12.75 -12.74 1.97
C ALA A 83 -14.23 -12.35 1.81
N ILE A 84 -14.72 -12.14 0.58
CA ILE A 84 -16.13 -11.85 0.32
C ILE A 84 -17.01 -13.01 0.82
N ARG A 85 -16.77 -14.24 0.36
CA ARG A 85 -17.54 -15.42 0.77
C ARG A 85 -17.50 -15.62 2.29
N ARG A 86 -16.34 -15.43 2.91
CA ARG A 86 -16.13 -15.68 4.35
C ARG A 86 -16.72 -14.62 5.27
N LEU A 87 -16.83 -13.37 4.80
CA LEU A 87 -17.15 -12.21 5.65
C LEU A 87 -18.49 -11.55 5.32
N ASN A 88 -19.05 -11.72 4.11
CA ASN A 88 -20.20 -10.94 3.63
C ASN A 88 -21.47 -11.12 4.49
N GLN A 89 -21.67 -12.29 5.10
CA GLN A 89 -22.84 -12.57 5.95
C GLN A 89 -22.59 -12.34 7.45
N ARG A 90 -21.41 -11.87 7.84
CA ARG A 90 -21.07 -11.64 9.26
C ARG A 90 -21.41 -10.21 9.66
N THR A 91 -21.79 -10.01 10.92
CA THR A 91 -21.86 -8.67 11.54
C THR A 91 -20.47 -8.02 11.56
N GLU A 92 -20.39 -6.72 11.80
CA GLU A 92 -19.09 -6.02 11.88
C GLU A 92 -18.16 -6.62 12.94
N LEU A 93 -18.65 -6.81 14.16
CA LEU A 93 -17.92 -7.49 15.22
C LEU A 93 -17.51 -8.91 14.81
N GLY A 94 -18.40 -9.64 14.13
CA GLY A 94 -18.10 -10.98 13.62
C GLY A 94 -17.03 -10.99 12.52
N ARG A 95 -16.96 -9.95 11.69
CA ARG A 95 -15.91 -9.78 10.68
C ARG A 95 -14.57 -9.49 11.35
N GLN A 96 -14.51 -8.55 12.29
CA GLN A 96 -13.26 -8.20 12.98
C GLN A 96 -12.68 -9.39 13.75
N ARG A 97 -13.50 -10.12 14.52
CA ARG A 97 -13.06 -11.35 15.22
C ARG A 97 -12.59 -12.45 14.27
N TYR A 98 -13.20 -12.57 13.10
CA TYR A 98 -12.76 -13.53 12.08
C TYR A 98 -11.40 -13.11 11.50
N LEU A 99 -11.24 -11.83 11.17
CA LEU A 99 -10.01 -11.28 10.63
C LEU A 99 -8.84 -11.42 11.62
N GLU A 100 -9.07 -11.16 12.91
CA GLU A 100 -8.07 -11.35 13.96
C GLU A 100 -7.54 -12.78 14.04
N LYS A 101 -8.38 -13.78 13.77
CA LYS A 101 -8.01 -15.21 13.87
C LYS A 101 -7.43 -15.79 12.57
N HIS A 102 -7.71 -15.18 11.42
CA HIS A 102 -7.51 -15.83 10.12
C HIS A 102 -6.84 -14.96 9.06
N MET A 103 -6.52 -13.71 9.38
CA MET A 103 -5.84 -12.82 8.46
C MET A 103 -4.49 -12.41 9.04
N ASP A 104 -3.43 -12.94 8.44
CA ASP A 104 -2.08 -12.49 8.69
C ASP A 104 -1.63 -11.55 7.61
N ILE A 105 -0.79 -10.59 7.99
CA ILE A 105 -0.03 -9.75 7.07
C ILE A 105 1.30 -10.45 6.83
N VAL A 106 1.45 -11.01 5.63
CA VAL A 106 2.64 -11.77 5.22
C VAL A 106 3.75 -10.80 4.82
N GLU A 107 3.39 -9.69 4.18
CA GLU A 107 4.36 -8.68 3.74
C GLU A 107 3.83 -7.28 3.98
N THR A 108 4.73 -6.35 4.25
CA THR A 108 4.42 -4.92 4.38
C THR A 108 5.34 -4.11 3.48
N TYR A 109 4.80 -3.16 2.74
CA TYR A 109 5.60 -2.29 1.88
C TYR A 109 5.36 -0.82 2.21
N PHE A 110 6.44 -0.07 2.45
CA PHE A 110 6.40 1.38 2.62
C PHE A 110 6.87 2.06 1.34
N ILE A 111 5.96 2.75 0.65
CA ILE A 111 6.21 3.26 -0.71
C ILE A 111 5.90 4.75 -0.76
N SER A 112 6.87 5.55 -1.18
CA SER A 112 6.66 6.99 -1.42
C SER A 112 5.47 7.21 -2.35
N SER A 113 4.66 8.23 -2.09
CA SER A 113 3.57 8.62 -3.00
C SER A 113 4.06 8.86 -4.43
N ARG A 114 5.28 9.38 -4.62
CA ARG A 114 5.90 9.60 -5.92
C ARG A 114 6.03 8.31 -6.75
N ILE A 115 6.55 7.23 -6.14
CA ILE A 115 6.63 5.91 -6.78
C ILE A 115 5.23 5.38 -7.07
N MET A 116 4.28 5.57 -6.15
CA MET A 116 2.91 5.16 -6.36
C MET A 116 2.24 5.88 -7.54
N HIS A 117 2.53 7.17 -7.75
CA HIS A 117 2.07 7.91 -8.92
C HIS A 117 2.68 7.37 -10.23
N GLN A 118 3.98 7.09 -10.24
CA GLN A 118 4.67 6.52 -11.40
C GLN A 118 4.10 5.15 -11.77
N VAL A 119 3.95 4.26 -10.78
CA VAL A 119 3.29 2.97 -10.94
C VAL A 119 1.87 3.14 -11.47
N PHE A 120 1.08 4.04 -10.88
CA PHE A 120 -0.30 4.26 -11.29
C PHE A 120 -0.39 4.70 -12.75
N ASN A 121 0.46 5.64 -13.19
CA ASN A 121 0.44 6.15 -14.55
C ASN A 121 0.71 5.06 -15.59
N MET A 122 1.63 4.14 -15.29
CA MET A 122 1.99 3.03 -16.16
C MET A 122 0.98 1.88 -16.13
N GLU A 123 0.31 1.67 -15.00
CA GLU A 123 -0.50 0.47 -14.73
C GLU A 123 -2.01 0.74 -14.64
N LYS A 124 -2.44 1.96 -15.00
CA LYS A 124 -3.84 2.36 -14.91
C LYS A 124 -4.74 1.50 -15.80
N ARG A 125 -5.93 1.24 -15.27
CA ARG A 125 -7.00 0.47 -15.90
C ARG A 125 -8.31 1.19 -15.68
N THR A 126 -9.24 1.03 -16.62
CA THR A 126 -10.60 1.54 -16.50
C THR A 126 -11.55 0.38 -16.23
N SER A 127 -12.36 0.49 -15.19
CA SER A 127 -13.39 -0.51 -14.90
C SER A 127 -14.56 -0.38 -15.88
N LYS A 128 -15.43 -1.41 -15.95
CA LYS A 128 -16.68 -1.34 -16.74
C LYS A 128 -17.58 -0.15 -16.40
N LYS A 129 -17.43 0.44 -15.20
CA LYS A 129 -18.19 1.60 -14.72
C LYS A 129 -17.42 2.93 -14.86
N GLY A 130 -16.34 2.96 -15.64
CA GLY A 130 -15.53 4.18 -15.85
C GLY A 130 -14.54 4.52 -14.74
N LEU A 131 -14.56 3.82 -13.59
CA LEU A 131 -13.59 4.07 -12.51
C LEU A 131 -12.15 3.72 -12.95
N VAL A 132 -11.23 4.67 -12.83
CA VAL A 132 -9.78 4.48 -13.10
C VAL A 132 -9.06 3.98 -11.84
N TYR A 133 -8.26 2.93 -12.01
CA TYR A 133 -7.53 2.30 -10.91
C TYR A 133 -6.24 1.60 -11.37
N CYS A 134 -5.33 1.35 -10.44
CA CYS A 134 -4.16 0.51 -10.60
C CYS A 134 -4.24 -0.69 -9.64
N MET A 135 -3.72 -1.85 -10.06
CA MET A 135 -3.52 -3.01 -9.19
C MET A 135 -2.06 -3.08 -8.75
N VAL A 136 -1.83 -2.90 -7.45
CA VAL A 136 -0.50 -2.93 -6.84
C VAL A 136 -0.26 -4.33 -6.29
N LYS A 137 0.50 -5.13 -7.05
CA LYS A 137 0.82 -6.52 -6.68
C LYS A 137 2.14 -6.57 -5.90
N PRO A 138 2.32 -7.55 -4.99
CA PRO A 138 3.61 -7.75 -4.32
C PRO A 138 4.75 -7.93 -5.32
N SER A 139 4.54 -8.69 -6.40
CA SER A 139 5.56 -8.90 -7.44
C SER A 139 6.00 -7.59 -8.10
N LEU A 140 5.07 -6.65 -8.33
CA LEU A 140 5.39 -5.34 -8.87
C LEU A 140 6.33 -4.58 -7.93
N ILE A 141 5.97 -4.52 -6.64
CA ILE A 141 6.76 -3.80 -5.63
C ILE A 141 8.13 -4.47 -5.46
N ARG A 142 8.20 -5.80 -5.43
CA ARG A 142 9.49 -6.51 -5.36
C ARG A 142 10.36 -6.28 -6.58
N ASN A 143 9.79 -6.15 -7.77
CA ASN A 143 10.57 -5.79 -8.95
C ASN A 143 11.16 -4.38 -8.82
N ILE A 144 10.39 -3.43 -8.28
CA ILE A 144 10.90 -2.08 -7.96
C ILE A 144 11.99 -2.15 -6.91
N ILE A 145 11.82 -2.92 -5.83
CA ILE A 145 12.82 -2.98 -4.75
C ILE A 145 14.11 -3.66 -5.23
N LEU A 146 14.00 -4.83 -5.85
CA LEU A 146 15.13 -5.69 -6.21
C LEU A 146 15.75 -5.36 -7.57
N ASP A 147 15.11 -4.51 -8.37
CA ASP A 147 15.50 -4.17 -9.75
C ASP A 147 15.84 -5.37 -10.62
N ARG A 148 15.04 -6.43 -10.50
CA ARG A 148 15.20 -7.64 -11.30
C ARG A 148 14.45 -7.50 -12.61
N SER A 149 14.95 -8.17 -13.65
CA SER A 149 14.23 -8.30 -14.91
C SER A 149 12.89 -9.02 -14.72
N PHE A 150 11.88 -8.62 -15.50
CA PHE A 150 10.54 -9.17 -15.42
C PHE A 150 9.80 -9.06 -16.75
N THR A 151 8.75 -9.85 -16.92
CA THR A 151 7.88 -9.76 -18.11
C THR A 151 6.63 -8.95 -17.81
N ARG A 152 6.28 -8.02 -18.69
CA ARG A 152 5.02 -7.25 -18.62
C ARG A 152 4.38 -7.20 -20.00
N MET A 153 3.11 -7.64 -20.09
CA MET A 153 2.35 -7.63 -21.35
C MET A 153 3.07 -8.33 -22.54
N GLY A 154 3.88 -9.35 -22.24
CA GLY A 154 4.67 -10.08 -23.25
C GLY A 154 6.06 -9.50 -23.53
N GLU A 155 6.38 -8.34 -22.97
CA GLU A 155 7.67 -7.67 -23.17
C GLU A 155 8.63 -7.95 -22.01
N SER A 156 9.91 -8.15 -22.33
CA SER A 156 10.97 -8.33 -21.34
C SER A 156 11.48 -6.97 -20.87
N ILE A 157 11.29 -6.68 -19.59
CA ILE A 157 11.73 -5.46 -18.94
C ILE A 157 13.00 -5.76 -18.17
N GLN A 158 14.07 -5.02 -18.44
CA GLN A 158 15.38 -5.23 -17.81
C GLN A 158 15.49 -4.53 -16.45
N SER A 159 14.96 -3.31 -16.33
CA SER A 159 14.99 -2.51 -15.11
C SER A 159 13.61 -1.95 -14.78
N ALA A 160 13.25 -1.98 -13.49
CA ALA A 160 12.06 -1.33 -13.01
C ALA A 160 12.22 0.20 -13.00
N GLU A 161 13.43 0.71 -12.81
CA GLU A 161 13.72 2.16 -12.85
C GLU A 161 13.45 2.75 -14.23
N GLU A 162 13.93 2.09 -15.29
CA GLU A 162 13.65 2.51 -16.67
C GLU A 162 12.15 2.42 -16.98
N TYR A 163 11.52 1.30 -16.63
CA TYR A 163 10.12 1.06 -16.97
C TYR A 163 9.14 1.99 -16.25
N TYR A 164 9.33 2.24 -14.97
CA TYR A 164 8.47 3.15 -14.20
C TYR A 164 8.96 4.60 -14.20
N GLY A 165 10.13 4.88 -14.79
CA GLY A 165 10.68 6.22 -14.97
C GLY A 165 11.06 6.90 -13.66
N PHE A 166 11.87 6.25 -12.80
CA PHE A 166 12.38 6.83 -11.55
C PHE A 166 13.87 6.56 -11.37
N ASN A 167 14.60 7.49 -10.75
CA ASN A 167 16.02 7.33 -10.45
C ASN A 167 16.21 6.64 -9.10
N ARG A 168 16.74 5.41 -9.07
CA ARG A 168 16.94 4.66 -7.81
C ARG A 168 17.83 5.37 -6.80
N GLY A 169 18.83 6.13 -7.26
CA GLY A 169 19.77 6.86 -6.40
C GLY A 169 19.11 7.96 -5.55
N GLU A 170 17.91 8.40 -5.92
CA GLU A 170 17.12 9.35 -5.13
C GLU A 170 16.38 8.68 -3.97
N TYR A 171 16.34 7.34 -3.90
CA TYR A 171 15.51 6.61 -2.94
C TYR A 171 16.36 5.75 -1.99
N SER A 172 15.87 5.62 -0.76
CA SER A 172 16.26 4.51 0.10
C SER A 172 15.38 3.30 -0.22
N ILE A 173 16.02 2.20 -0.59
CA ILE A 173 15.37 0.98 -1.06
C ILE A 173 15.90 -0.20 -0.27
N GLY A 174 15.03 -1.09 0.19
CA GLY A 174 15.43 -2.29 0.89
C GLY A 174 14.30 -3.26 1.18
N MET A 175 14.66 -4.47 1.58
CA MET A 175 13.74 -5.50 2.02
C MET A 175 14.37 -6.33 3.14
N ASN A 176 13.66 -6.48 4.26
CA ASN A 176 14.08 -7.28 5.40
C ASN A 176 12.87 -7.98 6.04
N ASN A 177 12.97 -9.29 6.29
CA ASN A 177 11.96 -10.07 7.00
C ASN A 177 10.50 -9.83 6.58
N GLY A 178 10.23 -9.74 5.27
CA GLY A 178 8.89 -9.51 4.74
C GLY A 178 8.44 -8.04 4.75
N VAL A 179 9.28 -7.11 5.19
CA VAL A 179 9.05 -5.67 5.08
C VAL A 179 9.93 -5.08 3.99
N GLY A 180 9.33 -4.37 3.03
CA GLY A 180 10.05 -3.67 1.96
C GLY A 180 9.80 -2.17 1.99
N TYR A 181 10.73 -1.38 1.47
CA TYR A 181 10.57 0.06 1.40
C TYR A 181 11.19 0.68 0.14
N VAL A 182 10.60 1.78 -0.34
CA VAL A 182 11.07 2.65 -1.43
C VAL A 182 10.70 4.11 -1.09
N LEU A 183 11.66 4.88 -0.58
CA LEU A 183 11.45 6.15 0.14
C LEU A 183 12.30 7.29 -0.46
N TYR A 184 11.69 8.41 -0.87
CA TYR A 184 12.30 9.48 -1.69
C TYR A 184 13.09 10.52 -0.88
N ALA A 185 12.62 10.90 0.31
CA ALA A 185 13.18 12.02 1.07
C ALA A 185 13.73 11.61 2.44
N ASP A 186 14.61 12.43 3.03
CA ASP A 186 15.19 12.19 4.36
C ASP A 186 14.12 12.07 5.47
N SER A 187 13.01 12.80 5.36
CA SER A 187 11.88 12.67 6.27
C SER A 187 11.21 11.30 6.17
N GLU A 188 11.06 10.76 4.95
CA GLU A 188 10.54 9.41 4.72
C GLU A 188 11.53 8.33 5.13
N ARG A 189 12.85 8.56 5.01
CA ARG A 189 13.89 7.62 5.49
C ARG A 189 13.75 7.28 6.98
N LYS A 190 13.11 8.14 7.78
CA LYS A 190 12.79 7.83 9.18
C LYS A 190 11.85 6.62 9.32
N VAL A 191 11.08 6.27 8.29
CA VAL A 191 10.33 5.01 8.24
C VAL A 191 11.25 3.80 8.35
N ILE A 192 12.51 3.88 7.89
CA ILE A 192 13.49 2.79 8.06
C ILE A 192 13.74 2.53 9.55
N SER A 193 13.67 3.54 10.42
CA SER A 193 13.79 3.33 11.87
C SER A 193 12.56 2.67 12.51
N LEU A 194 11.44 2.61 11.77
CA LEU A 194 10.26 1.85 12.18
C LEU A 194 10.39 0.37 11.79
N VAL A 195 11.03 0.07 10.65
CA VAL A 195 11.13 -1.26 10.01
C VAL A 195 12.28 -2.09 10.56
#